data_AF-A0AAJ6ELA9-F1
#
_entry.id   AF-A0AAJ6ELA9-F1
#
_cell.length_a   1.000
_cell.length_b   1.000
_cell.length_c   1.000
_cell.angle_alpha   90.00
_cell.angle_beta   90.00
_cell.angle_gamma   90.00
#
_symmetry.space_group_name_H-M   'P 1'
#
loop_
_entity.id
_entity.type
_entity.pdbx_description
1 polymer ?
#
loop_
_entity_poly.entity_id
_entity_poly.type
_entity_poly.pdbx_seq_one_letter_code
_entity_poly.pdbx_strand_id
1 'polypeptide(L)'
;MTNSKDGPLRTQVETLPSIKVTDTERRSLNAVANAGMPLSPRVAQFLAREMERAQIVGGNADLRGAVRIESQVSYRDEGTSLRLPPSNTA
;
A
#
# COMPACT_ATOMS: atom_id res chain seq x y z
N MET A 1 0.78 31.47 19.01
CA MET A 1 1.33 31.25 17.66
C MET A 1 1.68 29.78 17.53
N THR A 2 0.72 28.93 17.18
CA THR A 2 0.89 27.47 17.07
C THR A 2 1.02 27.10 15.61
N ASN A 3 2.17 26.53 15.24
CA ASN A 3 2.50 26.07 13.89
C ASN A 3 1.57 24.92 13.47
N SER A 4 0.59 25.20 12.62
CA SER A 4 -0.12 24.21 11.83
C SER A 4 0.78 23.78 10.68
N LYS A 5 1.57 22.72 10.88
CA LYS A 5 2.29 22.04 9.79
C LYS A 5 1.48 20.84 9.31
N ASP A 6 0.23 21.11 8.93
CA ASP A 6 -0.55 20.18 8.12
C ASP A 6 -0.20 20.45 6.66
N GLY A 7 0.90 19.84 6.20
CA GLY A 7 1.12 19.70 4.77
C GLY A 7 -0.09 18.99 4.17
N PRO A 8 -0.53 19.34 2.95
CA PRO A 8 -1.73 18.75 2.39
C PRO A 8 -1.50 17.25 2.28
N LEU A 9 -2.22 16.47 3.09
CA LEU A 9 -2.49 15.08 2.79
C LEU A 9 -3.09 15.12 1.40
N ARG A 10 -2.29 14.79 0.38
CA ARG A 10 -2.74 14.80 -1.01
C ARG A 10 -3.92 13.84 -1.07
N THR A 11 -5.12 14.39 -1.02
CA THR A 11 -6.37 13.73 -1.38
C THR A 11 -6.38 13.60 -2.90
N GLN A 12 -5.36 12.93 -3.44
CA GLN A 12 -5.42 12.43 -4.79
C GLN A 12 -6.44 11.31 -4.69
N VAL A 13 -7.68 11.61 -5.09
CA VAL A 13 -8.63 10.59 -5.52
C VAL A 13 -8.11 10.05 -6.86
N GLU A 14 -6.85 9.59 -6.87
CA GLU A 14 -6.34 8.71 -7.88
C GLU A 14 -7.09 7.42 -7.63
N THR A 15 -7.88 7.01 -8.60
CA THR A 15 -8.45 5.67 -8.64
C THR A 15 -7.28 4.69 -8.53
N LEU A 16 -7.00 4.25 -7.31
CA LEU A 16 -5.94 3.28 -7.04
C LEU A 16 -6.15 2.10 -8.00
N PRO A 17 -5.11 1.70 -8.75
CA PRO A 17 -5.23 0.64 -9.73
C PRO A 17 -5.73 -0.63 -9.05
N SER A 18 -6.65 -1.35 -9.69
CA SER A 18 -7.14 -2.63 -9.16
C SER A 18 -5.97 -3.60 -9.02
N ILE A 19 -5.82 -4.18 -7.83
CA ILE A 19 -4.82 -5.22 -7.58
C ILE A 19 -5.25 -6.56 -8.19
N LYS A 20 -4.28 -7.40 -8.52
CA LYS A 20 -4.53 -8.78 -8.96
C LYS A 20 -4.27 -9.75 -7.81
N VAL A 21 -5.22 -10.63 -7.55
CA VAL A 21 -5.09 -11.69 -6.53
C VAL A 21 -5.69 -12.99 -7.04
N THR A 22 -5.21 -14.12 -6.54
CA THR A 22 -5.89 -15.40 -6.71
C THR A 22 -7.12 -15.49 -5.78
N ASP A 23 -8.06 -16.39 -6.07
CA ASP A 23 -9.23 -16.57 -5.19
C ASP A 23 -8.84 -17.04 -3.77
N THR A 24 -7.79 -17.86 -3.65
CA THR A 24 -7.26 -18.29 -2.34
C THR A 24 -6.70 -17.12 -1.54
N GLU A 25 -5.91 -16.24 -2.17
CA GLU A 25 -5.39 -15.03 -1.53
C GLU A 25 -6.52 -14.10 -1.10
N ARG A 26 -7.52 -13.88 -1.96
CA ARG A 26 -8.68 -13.04 -1.63
C ARG A 26 -9.41 -13.54 -0.39
N ARG A 27 -9.65 -14.85 -0.29
CA ARG A 27 -10.29 -15.45 0.90
C ARG A 27 -9.44 -15.28 2.16
N SER A 28 -8.14 -15.55 2.07
CA SER A 28 -7.21 -15.39 3.19
C SER A 28 -7.12 -13.93 3.66
N LEU A 29 -6.97 -12.99 2.74
CA LEU A 29 -6.87 -11.55 3.03
C LEU A 29 -8.18 -10.98 3.61
N ASN A 30 -9.34 -11.46 3.17
CA ASN A 30 -10.62 -11.10 3.79
C ASN A 30 -10.73 -11.62 5.23
N ALA A 31 -10.25 -12.83 5.52
CA ALA A 31 -10.20 -13.34 6.88
C ALA A 31 -9.27 -12.50 7.77
N VAL A 32 -8.12 -12.10 7.25
CA VAL A 32 -7.19 -11.16 7.93
C VAL A 32 -7.84 -9.81 8.19
N ALA A 33 -8.55 -9.24 7.20
CA ALA A 33 -9.26 -7.97 7.37
C ALA A 33 -10.30 -8.06 8.49
N ASN A 34 -11.12 -9.11 8.50
CA ASN A 34 -12.14 -9.32 9.53
C ASN A 34 -11.53 -9.49 10.93
N ALA A 35 -10.48 -10.31 11.04
CA ALA A 35 -9.77 -10.52 12.31
C ALA A 35 -9.08 -9.24 12.81
N GLY A 36 -8.64 -8.37 11.90
CA GLY A 36 -7.98 -7.10 12.21
C GLY A 36 -8.93 -5.97 12.65
N MET A 37 -10.25 -6.11 12.46
CA MET A 37 -11.22 -5.06 12.78
C MET A 37 -11.13 -4.54 14.22
N PRO A 38 -10.93 -5.36 15.26
CA PRO A 38 -10.80 -4.87 16.64
C PRO A 38 -9.47 -4.14 16.92
N LEU A 39 -8.41 -4.44 16.16
CA LEU A 39 -7.04 -3.96 16.44
C LEU A 39 -6.66 -2.73 15.60
N SER A 40 -7.05 -2.72 14.32
CA SER A 40 -6.77 -1.63 13.40
C SER A 40 -7.91 -1.47 12.38
N PRO A 41 -9.05 -0.89 12.80
CA PRO A 41 -10.24 -0.78 11.95
C PRO A 41 -9.97 -0.07 10.63
N ARG A 42 -9.15 0.99 10.64
CA ARG A 42 -8.86 1.78 9.44
C ARG A 42 -8.14 0.96 8.36
N VAL A 43 -7.14 0.17 8.77
CA VAL A 43 -6.37 -0.68 7.84
C VAL A 43 -7.21 -1.87 7.38
N ALA A 44 -7.94 -2.51 8.31
CA ALA A 44 -8.82 -3.62 8.00
C ALA A 44 -9.89 -3.25 6.96
N GLN A 45 -10.54 -2.10 7.13
CA GLN A 45 -11.53 -1.59 6.18
C GLN A 45 -10.91 -1.22 4.83
N PHE A 46 -9.69 -0.67 4.82
CA PHE A 46 -8.97 -0.41 3.58
C PHE A 46 -8.72 -1.70 2.82
N LEU A 47 -8.18 -2.73 3.51
CA LEU A 47 -7.92 -4.03 2.91
C LEU A 47 -9.21 -4.68 2.37
N ALA A 48 -10.31 -4.65 3.14
CA ALA A 48 -11.59 -5.19 2.72
C ALA A 48 -12.12 -4.52 1.43
N ARG A 49 -12.11 -3.19 1.39
CA ARG A 49 -12.49 -2.44 0.17
C ARG A 49 -11.59 -2.75 -1.02
N GLU A 50 -10.30 -2.96 -0.76
CA GLU A 50 -9.38 -3.32 -1.84
C GLU A 50 -9.63 -4.73 -2.37
N MET A 51 -10.01 -5.68 -1.50
CA MET A 51 -10.42 -7.02 -1.92
C MET A 51 -11.72 -7.03 -2.72
N GLU A 52 -12.65 -6.10 -2.46
CA GLU A 52 -13.89 -5.95 -3.24
C GLU A 52 -13.62 -5.45 -4.67
N ARG A 53 -12.60 -4.60 -4.84
CA ARG A 53 -12.21 -4.04 -6.15
C ARG A 53 -11.15 -4.87 -6.88
N ALA A 54 -10.62 -5.91 -6.26
CA ALA A 54 -9.52 -6.69 -6.80
C ALA A 54 -9.94 -7.52 -8.02
N GLN A 55 -9.06 -7.59 -9.01
CA GLN A 55 -9.20 -8.50 -10.14
C GLN A 55 -8.78 -9.91 -9.70
N ILE A 56 -9.75 -10.85 -9.70
CA ILE A 56 -9.48 -12.26 -9.41
C ILE A 56 -8.88 -12.92 -10.66
N VAL A 57 -7.69 -13.49 -10.51
CA VAL A 57 -7.01 -14.25 -11.56
C VAL A 57 -6.92 -15.73 -11.20
N GLY A 58 -6.76 -16.58 -12.21
CA GLY A 58 -6.51 -18.01 -12.00
C GLY A 58 -5.17 -18.26 -11.30
N GLY A 59 -5.05 -19.39 -10.59
CA GLY A 59 -3.82 -19.73 -9.85
C GLY A 59 -2.55 -19.84 -10.72
N ASN A 60 -2.72 -20.10 -12.01
CA ASN A 60 -1.64 -20.20 -12.99
C ASN A 60 -1.44 -18.90 -13.81
N ALA A 61 -2.09 -17.80 -13.43
CA ALA A 61 -1.93 -16.54 -14.14
C ALA A 61 -0.50 -15.99 -13.98
N ASP A 62 0.01 -15.39 -15.06
CA ASP A 62 1.30 -14.69 -15.01
C ASP A 62 1.17 -13.40 -14.20
N LEU A 63 1.77 -13.41 -13.01
CA LEU A 63 1.82 -12.30 -12.07
C LEU A 63 3.23 -11.71 -11.92
N ARG A 64 4.11 -11.90 -12.93
CA ARG A 64 5.44 -11.30 -12.91
C ARG A 64 5.36 -9.79 -12.75
N GLY A 65 6.15 -9.27 -11.80
CA GLY A 65 6.16 -7.85 -11.44
C GLY A 65 5.07 -7.41 -10.46
N ALA A 66 4.11 -8.28 -10.10
CA ALA A 66 3.19 -8.01 -9.01
C ALA A 66 3.82 -8.37 -7.67
N VAL A 67 3.58 -7.54 -6.65
CA VAL A 67 3.94 -7.85 -5.27
C VAL A 67 2.90 -8.78 -4.68
N ARG A 68 3.34 -9.90 -4.08
CA ARG A 68 2.46 -10.88 -3.45
C ARG A 68 2.79 -11.07 -1.98
N ILE A 69 1.92 -11.79 -1.27
CA ILE A 69 2.24 -12.29 0.07
C ILE A 69 3.55 -13.09 -0.04
N GLU A 70 4.43 -12.94 0.95
CA GLU A 70 5.77 -13.55 1.02
C GLU A 70 6.81 -13.01 0.00
N SER A 71 6.48 -11.99 -0.78
CA SER A 71 7.46 -11.34 -1.67
C SER A 71 8.42 -10.43 -0.90
N GLN A 72 9.70 -10.48 -1.25
CA GLN A 72 10.67 -9.47 -0.85
C GLN A 72 10.67 -8.32 -1.87
N VAL A 73 10.45 -7.09 -1.39
CA VAL A 73 10.34 -5.89 -2.23
C VAL A 73 11.35 -4.85 -1.78
N SER A 74 12.03 -4.21 -2.74
CA SER A 74 12.82 -3.01 -2.51
C SER A 74 12.01 -1.79 -2.94
N TYR A 75 11.92 -0.78 -2.08
CA TYR A 75 11.27 0.49 -2.40
C TYR A 75 12.28 1.64 -2.34
N ARG A 76 12.07 2.64 -3.19
CA ARG A 76 12.80 3.91 -3.17
C ARG A 76 11.81 5.01 -2.86
N ASP A 77 12.12 5.83 -1.86
CA ASP A 77 11.36 7.03 -1.58
C ASP A 77 12.02 8.24 -2.28
N GLU A 78 11.31 8.83 -3.22
CA GLU A 78 11.76 10.01 -3.97
C GLU A 78 11.73 11.30 -3.11
N GLY A 79 11.02 11.30 -1.97
CA GLY A 79 10.92 12.44 -1.07
C GLY A 79 12.10 12.61 -0.11
N THR A 80 12.84 11.52 0.14
CA THR A 80 13.99 11.49 1.08
C THR A 80 15.32 11.43 0.33
N SER A 81 15.42 12.11 -0.82
CA SER A 81 16.73 12.45 -1.37
C SER A 81 17.35 13.50 -0.45
N LEU A 82 18.07 13.04 0.58
CA LEU A 82 18.78 13.88 1.53
C LEU A 82 19.78 14.71 0.73
N ARG A 83 19.40 15.94 0.40
CA ARG A 83 20.25 16.94 -0.22
C ARG A 83 21.32 17.25 0.84
N LEU A 84 22.43 16.53 0.81
CA LEU A 84 23.59 16.85 1.63
C LEU A 84 23.92 18.34 1.37
N PRO A 85 24.03 19.18 2.41
CA PRO A 85 24.49 20.54 2.20
C PRO A 85 25.88 20.49 1.56
N PRO A 86 26.22 21.41 0.63
CA PRO A 86 27.56 21.45 0.08
C PRO A 86 28.55 21.58 1.24
N SER A 87 29.47 20.63 1.35
CA SER A 87 30.61 20.71 2.26
C SER A 87 31.43 21.93 1.83
N ASN A 88 31.28 23.04 2.54
CA ASN A 88 32.13 24.20 2.34
C ASN A 88 33.49 23.89 2.96
N THR A 89 34.42 23.39 2.14
CA THR A 89 35.84 23.37 2.49
C THR A 89 36.34 24.81 2.40
N ALA A 90 36.74 25.35 3.55
CA ALA A 90 37.39 26.64 3.69
C ALA A 90 38.75 26.69 2.98
#